data_AF-A0A1G7MCQ2-F1
#
_entry.id   AF-A0A1G7MCQ2-F1
#
_cell.length_a   1.000
_cell.length_b   1.000
_cell.length_c   1.000
_cell.angle_alpha   90.00
_cell.angle_beta   90.00
_cell.angle_gamma   90.00
#
_symmetry.space_group_name_H-M   'P 1'
#
loop_
_entity.id
_entity.type
_entity.pdbx_description
1 polymer ?
#
loop_
_entity_poly.entity_id
_entity_poly.type
_entity_poly.pdbx_seq_one_letter_code
_entity_poly.pdbx_strand_id
1 'polypeptide(L)'
;MSLNSNKDHKLFYSIKEVAEMFGVTDTLLRYWEKEFPNIAPKKGSRNVRQYTRENVEQIKLVYHLVKEKGMTLEGAKKALKGNKEGVAKNTELLERLKSIKAELLVIKKQLGNLT
;
A
#
# COMPACT_ATOMS: atom_id res chain seq x y z
N MET A 1 23.09 16.69 -7.31
CA MET A 1 22.46 15.49 -6.72
C MET A 1 21.08 15.34 -7.33
N SER A 2 20.90 14.33 -8.19
CA SER A 2 19.69 14.15 -8.97
C SER A 2 18.57 13.58 -8.10
N LEU A 3 17.47 14.33 -7.97
CA LEU A 3 16.26 13.91 -7.26
C LEU A 3 15.59 12.76 -8.02
N ASN A 4 15.65 11.56 -7.44
CA ASN A 4 14.76 10.42 -7.64
C ASN A 4 14.22 10.17 -9.06
N SER A 5 15.06 9.55 -9.90
CA SER A 5 14.59 8.81 -11.06
C SER A 5 14.16 7.40 -10.63
N ASN A 6 12.92 7.25 -10.19
CA ASN A 6 12.22 5.97 -10.34
C ASN A 6 10.71 6.19 -10.35
N LYS A 7 10.21 6.81 -11.43
CA LYS A 7 8.85 6.48 -11.88
C LYS A 7 9.00 5.13 -12.56
N ASP A 8 8.73 4.05 -11.85
CA ASP A 8 8.52 2.76 -12.48
C ASP A 8 7.34 2.90 -13.45
N HIS A 9 7.61 2.95 -14.75
CA HIS A 9 6.60 2.94 -15.82
C HIS A 9 6.05 1.52 -16.02
N LYS A 10 6.00 0.72 -14.95
CA LYS A 10 5.56 -0.66 -15.01
C LYS A 10 4.04 -0.67 -15.06
N LEU A 11 3.51 -1.08 -16.22
CA LEU A 11 2.08 -1.14 -16.49
C LEU A 11 1.37 -2.19 -15.62
N PHE A 12 2.04 -3.30 -15.35
CA PHE A 12 1.48 -4.42 -14.61
C PHE A 12 2.50 -5.04 -13.64
N TYR A 13 2.05 -5.33 -12.43
CA TYR A 13 2.79 -6.08 -11.42
C TYR A 13 2.26 -7.51 -11.34
N SER A 14 3.13 -8.45 -10.99
CA SER A 14 2.76 -9.82 -10.68
C SER A 14 2.34 -9.97 -9.21
N ILE A 15 1.68 -11.07 -8.87
CA ILE A 15 1.26 -11.32 -7.48
C ILE A 15 2.42 -11.35 -6.49
N LYS A 16 3.56 -11.92 -6.89
CA LYS A 16 4.75 -12.02 -6.03
C LYS A 16 5.29 -10.63 -5.69
N GLU A 17 5.42 -9.78 -6.71
CA GLU A 17 5.91 -8.41 -6.51
C GLU A 17 4.99 -7.61 -5.61
N VAL A 18 3.67 -7.72 -5.81
CA VAL A 18 2.72 -7.02 -4.94
C VAL A 18 2.74 -7.58 -3.52
N ALA A 19 2.85 -8.90 -3.35
CA ALA A 19 2.96 -9.52 -2.04
C ALA A 19 4.22 -9.05 -1.29
N GLU A 20 5.37 -8.98 -2.00
CA GLU A 20 6.64 -8.46 -1.48
C GLU A 20 6.54 -6.98 -1.08
N MET A 21 5.90 -6.13 -1.90
CA MET A 21 5.69 -4.70 -1.58
C MET A 21 4.99 -4.46 -0.25
N PHE A 22 4.09 -5.35 0.15
CA PHE A 22 3.32 -5.24 1.40
C PHE A 22 3.81 -6.21 2.49
N GLY A 23 4.86 -7.00 2.24
CA GLY A 23 5.34 -8.01 3.18
C GLY A 23 4.29 -9.05 3.56
N VAL A 24 3.41 -9.41 2.64
CA VAL A 24 2.35 -10.42 2.84
C VAL A 24 2.62 -11.66 2.00
N THR A 25 1.94 -12.77 2.30
CA THR A 25 2.04 -13.98 1.47
C THR A 25 1.11 -13.90 0.25
N ASP A 26 1.50 -14.52 -0.86
CA ASP A 26 0.65 -14.68 -2.04
C ASP A 26 -0.74 -15.23 -1.69
N THR A 27 -0.81 -16.19 -0.76
CA THR A 27 -2.07 -16.79 -0.30
C THR A 27 -2.98 -15.77 0.38
N LEU A 28 -2.41 -14.91 1.23
CA LEU A 28 -3.17 -13.85 1.89
C LEU A 28 -3.65 -12.81 0.88
N LEU A 29 -2.80 -12.42 -0.08
CA LEU A 29 -3.19 -11.47 -1.12
C LEU A 29 -4.32 -12.03 -2.00
N ARG A 30 -4.27 -13.31 -2.38
CA ARG A 30 -5.38 -14.01 -3.08
C ARG A 30 -6.66 -14.05 -2.25
N TYR A 31 -6.53 -14.17 -0.93
CA TYR A 31 -7.69 -14.12 -0.06
C TYR A 31 -8.31 -12.72 -0.05
N TRP A 32 -7.49 -11.67 0.06
CA TRP A 32 -7.98 -10.29 -0.07
C TRP A 32 -8.64 -10.01 -1.43
N GLU A 33 -8.13 -10.56 -2.54
CA GLU A 33 -8.81 -10.43 -3.85
C GLU A 33 -10.24 -10.95 -3.85
N LYS A 34 -10.50 -12.06 -3.12
CA LYS A 34 -11.84 -12.63 -3.01
C LYS A 34 -12.76 -11.75 -2.17
N GLU A 35 -12.23 -11.20 -1.08
CA GLU A 35 -12.99 -10.37 -0.16
C GLU A 35 -13.24 -8.96 -0.72
N PHE A 36 -12.32 -8.44 -1.52
CA PHE A 36 -12.36 -7.08 -2.06
C PHE A 36 -12.30 -7.12 -3.60
N PRO A 37 -13.45 -7.28 -4.30
CA PRO A 37 -13.46 -7.36 -5.76
C PRO A 37 -12.82 -6.16 -6.48
N ASN A 38 -12.78 -4.99 -5.84
CA ASN A 38 -12.14 -3.78 -6.36
C ASN A 38 -10.60 -3.84 -6.41
N ILE A 39 -9.97 -4.78 -5.69
CA ILE A 39 -8.52 -4.97 -5.72
C ILE A 39 -8.11 -6.13 -6.64
N ALA A 40 -9.08 -6.91 -7.13
CA ALA A 40 -8.82 -8.07 -7.95
C ALA A 40 -8.17 -7.65 -9.29
N PRO A 41 -7.00 -8.22 -9.65
CA PRO A 41 -6.31 -7.87 -10.88
C PRO A 41 -7.01 -8.46 -12.10
N LYS A 42 -6.77 -7.87 -13.27
CA LYS A 42 -7.15 -8.50 -14.53
C LYS A 42 -6.27 -9.73 -14.77
N LYS A 43 -6.84 -10.74 -15.42
CA LYS A 43 -6.11 -11.92 -15.88
C LYS A 43 -5.68 -11.70 -17.33
N GLY A 44 -4.37 -11.75 -17.58
CA GLY A 44 -3.82 -11.67 -18.93
C GLY A 44 -3.97 -12.98 -19.72
N SER A 45 -3.39 -13.03 -20.91
CA SER A 45 -3.57 -14.12 -21.91
C SER A 45 -3.19 -15.52 -21.43
N ARG A 46 -2.37 -15.65 -20.38
CA ARG A 46 -1.97 -16.93 -19.77
C ARG A 46 -2.59 -17.17 -18.38
N ASN A 47 -3.73 -16.53 -18.09
CA ASN A 47 -4.38 -16.56 -16.77
C ASN A 47 -3.47 -16.04 -15.62
N VAL A 48 -2.46 -15.23 -15.98
CA VAL A 48 -1.55 -14.60 -15.04
C VAL A 48 -2.19 -13.32 -14.52
N ARG A 49 -2.12 -13.10 -13.21
CA ARG A 49 -2.60 -11.87 -12.56
C ARG A 49 -1.73 -10.70 -12.94
N GLN A 50 -2.36 -9.63 -13.43
CA GLN A 50 -1.72 -8.38 -13.80
C GLN A 50 -2.36 -7.25 -12.98
N TYR A 51 -1.68 -6.85 -11.91
CA TYR A 51 -2.13 -5.74 -11.07
C TYR A 51 -1.71 -4.44 -11.72
N THR A 52 -2.67 -3.53 -11.93
CA THR A 52 -2.34 -2.16 -12.32
C THR A 52 -1.87 -1.38 -11.11
N ARG A 53 -1.35 -0.18 -11.34
CA ARG A 53 -1.02 0.77 -10.27
C ARG A 53 -2.23 1.05 -9.38
N GLU A 54 -3.42 1.20 -9.96
CA GLU A 54 -4.65 1.43 -9.22
C GLU A 54 -4.98 0.24 -8.32
N ASN A 55 -4.77 -1.00 -8.78
CA ASN A 55 -4.93 -2.17 -7.90
C ASN A 55 -3.99 -2.09 -6.69
N VAL A 56 -2.72 -1.76 -6.91
CA VAL A 56 -1.72 -1.62 -5.83
C VAL A 56 -2.13 -0.52 -4.83
N GLU A 57 -2.62 0.62 -5.31
CA GLU A 57 -3.12 1.70 -4.46
C GLU A 57 -4.34 1.25 -3.63
N GLN A 58 -5.26 0.48 -4.20
CA GLN A 58 -6.39 -0.08 -3.45
C GLN A 58 -5.93 -1.12 -2.41
N ILE A 59 -4.94 -1.95 -2.74
CA ILE A 59 -4.35 -2.92 -1.82
C ILE A 59 -3.68 -2.20 -0.64
N LYS A 60 -3.03 -1.06 -0.89
CA LYS A 60 -2.44 -0.22 0.17
C LYS A 60 -3.49 0.21 1.20
N LEU A 61 -4.70 0.57 0.75
CA LEU A 61 -5.79 0.95 1.65
C LEU A 61 -6.27 -0.25 2.49
N VAL A 62 -6.45 -1.41 1.85
CA VAL A 62 -6.82 -2.66 2.56
C VAL A 62 -5.76 -3.02 3.60
N TYR A 63 -4.49 -2.95 3.23
CA TYR A 63 -3.36 -3.20 4.13
C TYR A 63 -3.39 -2.27 5.35
N HIS A 64 -3.55 -0.97 5.12
CA HIS A 64 -3.63 -0.01 6.23
C HIS A 64 -4.77 -0.33 7.20
N LEU A 65 -5.96 -0.67 6.70
CA LEU A 65 -7.11 -0.97 7.54
C LEU A 65 -6.94 -2.28 8.32
N VAL A 66 -6.43 -3.33 7.68
CA VAL A 66 -6.38 -4.68 8.25
C VAL A 66 -5.11 -4.90 9.08
N LYS A 67 -3.95 -4.49 8.56
CA LYS A 67 -2.64 -4.76 9.19
C LYS A 67 -2.19 -3.65 10.13
N GLU A 68 -2.39 -2.38 9.78
CA GLU A 68 -1.95 -1.27 10.63
C GLU A 68 -3.00 -0.87 11.66
N LYS A 69 -4.29 -0.82 11.27
CA LYS A 69 -5.40 -0.48 12.18
C LYS A 69 -6.05 -1.68 12.88
N GLY A 70 -5.72 -2.91 12.48
CA GLY A 70 -6.26 -4.14 13.09
C GLY A 70 -7.76 -4.37 12.86
N MET A 71 -8.34 -3.78 11.81
CA MET A 71 -9.76 -4.02 11.48
C MET A 71 -9.98 -5.44 10.94
N THR A 72 -11.17 -5.99 11.20
CA THR A 72 -11.63 -7.20 10.50
C THR A 72 -11.87 -6.89 9.02
N LEU A 73 -11.86 -7.92 8.17
CA LEU A 73 -12.07 -7.75 6.73
C LEU A 73 -13.44 -7.13 6.43
N GLU A 74 -14.49 -7.53 7.16
CA GLU A 74 -15.82 -6.93 7.08
C GLU A 74 -15.83 -5.47 7.50
N GLY A 75 -15.11 -5.12 8.57
CA GLY A 75 -14.95 -3.73 9.01
C GLY A 75 -14.25 -2.88 7.95
N ALA A 76 -13.17 -3.40 7.36
CA ALA A 76 -12.45 -2.75 6.27
C ALA A 76 -13.33 -2.57 5.03
N LYS A 77 -14.15 -3.55 4.66
CA LYS A 77 -15.13 -3.43 3.55
C LYS A 77 -16.11 -2.30 3.80
N LYS A 78 -16.69 -2.22 5.01
CA LYS A 78 -17.62 -1.14 5.37
C LYS A 78 -16.95 0.23 5.32
N ALA A 79 -15.73 0.35 5.85
CA ALA A 79 -14.96 1.59 5.80
C ALA A 79 -14.67 2.05 4.36
N LEU A 80 -14.28 1.12 3.48
CA LEU A 80 -14.01 1.43 2.07
C LEU A 80 -15.27 1.76 1.27
N LYS A 81 -16.43 1.19 1.60
CA LYS A 81 -17.71 1.54 0.95
C LYS A 81 -18.27 2.88 1.43
N GLY A 82 -18.17 3.18 2.72
CA GLY A 82 -18.80 4.35 3.34
C GLY A 82 -17.98 5.65 3.26
N ASN A 83 -16.64 5.56 3.19
CA ASN A 83 -15.78 6.75 3.18
C ASN A 83 -14.42 6.50 2.50
N LYS A 84 -14.45 6.09 1.23
CA LYS A 84 -13.24 5.78 0.47
C LYS A 84 -12.26 6.96 0.40
N GLU A 85 -12.77 8.16 0.14
CA GLU A 85 -11.96 9.39 0.03
C GLU A 85 -11.33 9.79 1.37
N GLY A 86 -12.07 9.70 2.47
CA GLY A 86 -11.53 9.98 3.80
C GLY A 86 -10.48 8.95 4.23
N VAL A 87 -10.66 7.68 3.88
CA VAL A 87 -9.63 6.66 4.10
C VAL A 87 -8.37 6.97 3.28
N ALA A 88 -8.51 7.33 2.00
CA ALA A 88 -7.38 7.69 1.15
C ALA A 88 -6.61 8.93 1.68
N LYS A 89 -7.31 10.00 2.04
CA LYS A 89 -6.71 11.21 2.64
C LYS A 89 -5.98 10.89 3.95
N ASN A 90 -6.59 10.09 4.82
CA ASN A 90 -5.96 9.68 6.07
C ASN A 90 -4.70 8.85 5.84
N THR A 91 -4.71 7.95 4.84
CA THR A 91 -3.50 7.20 4.48
C THR A 91 -2.41 8.10 3.94
N GLU A 92 -2.73 9.09 3.11
CA GLU A 92 -1.76 10.05 2.59
C GLU A 92 -1.15 10.91 3.71
N LEU A 93 -2.00 11.43 4.61
CA LEU A 93 -1.56 12.18 5.79
C LEU A 93 -0.63 11.35 6.67
N LEU A 94 -0.96 10.07 6.89
CA LEU A 94 -0.15 9.17 7.70
C LEU A 94 1.23 8.91 7.07
N GLU A 95 1.29 8.73 5.76
CA GLU A 95 2.56 8.58 5.03
C GLU A 95 3.42 9.84 5.11
N ARG A 96 2.80 11.02 5.00
CA ARG A 96 3.50 12.31 5.18
C ARG A 96 4.00 12.50 6.61
N LEU A 97 3.22 12.10 7.62
CA LEU A 97 3.66 12.15 9.01
C LEU A 97 4.80 11.17 9.28
N LYS A 98 4.76 9.98 8.68
CA LYS A 98 5.87 9.01 8.73
C LYS A 98 7.14 9.58 8.10
N SER A 99 7.05 10.24 6.94
CA SER A 99 8.21 10.85 6.27
C SER A 99 8.82 11.98 7.11
N ILE A 100 7.98 12.90 7.61
CA ILE A 100 8.42 13.99 8.49
C ILE A 100 9.09 13.43 9.75
N LYS A 101 8.51 12.40 10.37
CA LYS A 101 9.11 11.73 11.54
C LYS A 101 10.49 11.16 11.21
N ALA A 102 10.65 10.52 10.05
CA ALA A 102 11.94 9.98 9.63
C ALA A 102 12.99 11.08 9.43
N GLU A 103 12.63 12.18 8.76
CA GLU A 103 13.49 13.35 8.57
C GLU A 103 13.92 13.97 9.91
N LEU A 104 12.98 14.16 10.84
CA LEU A 104 13.28 14.71 12.17
C LEU A 104 14.20 13.80 12.99
N LEU A 105 14.08 12.48 12.86
CA LEU A 105 14.99 11.53 13.53
C LEU A 105 16.42 11.62 12.99
N VAL A 106 16.57 11.85 11.68
CA VAL A 106 17.89 12.08 11.07
C VAL A 106 18.50 13.36 11.63
N ILE A 107 17.74 14.46 11.68
CA ILE A 107 18.21 15.74 12.24
C ILE A 107 18.60 15.57 13.71
N LYS A 108 17.78 14.88 14.52
CA LYS A 108 18.10 14.61 15.93
C LYS A 108 19.42 13.86 16.08
N LYS A 109 19.68 12.85 15.25
CA LYS A 109 20.93 12.07 15.29
C LYS A 109 22.14 12.91 14.90
N GLN A 110 22.00 13.78 13.89
CA GLN A 110 23.07 14.68 13.47
C GLN A 110 23.44 15.65 14.60
N LEU A 111 22.44 16.26 15.26
CA LEU A 111 22.66 17.16 16.39
C LEU A 111 23.26 16.45 17.61
N GLY A 112 22.87 15.20 17.88
CA GLY A 112 23.42 14.42 19.00
C GLY A 112 24.87 13.96 18.79
N ASN A 113 25.37 13.93 17.54
CA ASN A 113 26.77 13.63 17.24
C ASN A 113 27.67 14.88 17.27
N LEU A 114 27.10 16.07 17.53
CA LEU A 114 27.79 17.37 17.60
C LEU A 114 28.07 17.83 19.04
N THR A 115 27.77 17.00 20.03
CA THR A 115 28.00 17.22 21.47
C THR A 115 28.64 16.00 22.09
#